data_AF-A0A6N9QFF3-F1
#
_entry.id   AF-A0A6N9QFF3-F1
#
_cell.length_a   1.000
_cell.length_b   1.000
_cell.length_c   1.000
_cell.angle_alpha   90.00
_cell.angle_beta   90.00
_cell.angle_gamma   90.00
#
_symmetry.space_group_name_H-M   'P 1'
#
loop_
_entity.id
_entity.type
_entity.pdbx_description
1 polymer ?
#
loop_
_entity_poly.entity_id
_entity_poly.type
_entity_poly.pdbx_seq_one_letter_code
_entity_poly.pdbx_strand_id
1 'polypeptide(L)'
;MENIPQKIILPLVLTLNQFGGLAVNTSLILEKDADEPYPWVCNWHDFENIIEILEYLHKGSQDFINYVVWRIDNHANVLSSDELDVIEEYFLDVQLREKIKSSAAFFPPNGPSLIDKIYFEKHGIPYEYQGGKNADIRKKKKIGRNESCPCGSGKKFKRCCLGKGIYD
;
A
#
# COMPACT_ATOMS: atom_id res chain seq x y z
N MET A 1 -46.12 3.14 2.58
CA MET A 1 -44.84 3.87 2.44
C MET A 1 -43.78 2.79 2.26
N GLU A 2 -43.33 2.60 1.03
CA GLU A 2 -42.34 1.58 0.70
C GLU A 2 -41.07 1.82 1.49
N ASN A 3 -40.57 0.76 2.09
CA ASN A 3 -39.35 0.72 2.88
C ASN A 3 -38.18 0.91 1.89
N ILE A 4 -37.80 2.17 1.62
CA ILE A 4 -36.65 2.45 0.75
C ILE A 4 -35.43 1.86 1.46
N PRO A 5 -34.78 0.83 0.91
CA PRO A 5 -33.58 0.28 1.53
C PRO A 5 -32.58 1.41 1.71
N GLN A 6 -31.98 1.49 2.90
CA GLN A 6 -31.05 2.52 3.34
C GLN A 6 -30.00 2.77 2.26
N LYS A 7 -30.17 3.85 1.48
CA LYS A 7 -29.27 4.20 0.37
C LYS A 7 -27.94 4.67 0.95
N ILE A 8 -26.85 4.13 0.45
CA ILE A 8 -25.50 4.57 0.82
C ILE A 8 -25.14 5.76 -0.07
N ILE A 9 -24.75 6.87 0.54
CA ILE A 9 -24.30 8.08 -0.16
C ILE A 9 -22.77 8.07 -0.21
N LEU A 10 -22.19 8.17 -1.40
CA LEU A 10 -20.75 8.17 -1.63
C LEU A 10 -20.33 9.51 -2.27
N PRO A 11 -19.91 10.51 -1.49
CA PRO A 11 -19.40 11.75 -2.04
C PRO A 11 -18.04 11.55 -2.71
N LEU A 12 -17.96 11.90 -4.00
CA LEU A 12 -16.73 11.82 -4.79
C LEU A 12 -16.34 13.23 -5.25
N VAL A 13 -15.07 13.59 -5.09
CA VAL A 13 -14.51 14.87 -5.55
C VAL A 13 -13.31 14.57 -6.44
N LEU A 14 -13.40 14.97 -7.71
CA LEU A 14 -12.28 14.89 -8.64
C LEU A 14 -11.61 16.26 -8.76
N THR A 15 -10.29 16.29 -8.57
CA THR A 15 -9.50 17.52 -8.65
C THR A 15 -8.59 17.51 -9.87
N LEU A 16 -8.36 18.68 -10.46
CA LEU A 16 -7.34 18.84 -11.51
C LEU A 16 -5.93 18.86 -10.92
N ASN A 17 -5.77 19.44 -9.72
CA ASN A 17 -4.48 19.55 -9.04
C ASN A 17 -4.28 18.44 -8.01
N GLN A 18 -3.03 18.10 -7.72
CA GLN A 18 -2.66 17.12 -6.71
C GLN A 18 -2.49 17.82 -5.36
N PHE A 19 -3.20 17.34 -4.34
CA PHE A 19 -3.16 17.89 -2.98
C PHE A 19 -2.53 16.91 -1.96
N GLY A 20 -2.00 15.78 -2.45
CA GLY A 20 -1.34 14.75 -1.65
C GLY A 20 -2.20 14.25 -0.49
N GLY A 21 -1.59 14.09 0.69
CA GLY A 21 -2.27 13.58 1.88
C GLY A 21 -3.49 14.38 2.35
N LEU A 22 -3.62 15.66 1.96
CA LEU A 22 -4.83 16.44 2.25
C LEU A 22 -6.04 15.96 1.45
N ALA A 23 -5.84 15.49 0.20
CA ALA A 23 -6.90 14.87 -0.59
C ALA A 23 -7.22 13.48 -0.05
N VAL A 24 -6.21 12.68 0.27
CA VAL A 24 -6.39 11.33 0.83
C VAL A 24 -7.20 11.39 2.12
N ASN A 25 -6.86 12.30 3.03
CA ASN A 25 -7.50 12.45 4.32
C ASN A 25 -7.96 13.89 4.58
N THR A 26 -9.14 14.21 4.06
CA THR A 26 -9.77 15.52 4.25
C THR A 26 -10.22 15.80 5.68
N SER A 27 -10.24 14.82 6.60
CA SER A 27 -10.61 15.08 8.00
C SER A 27 -9.60 16.00 8.70
N LEU A 28 -8.43 16.20 8.09
CA LEU A 28 -7.41 17.14 8.55
C LEU A 28 -7.81 18.61 8.33
N ILE A 29 -8.75 18.89 7.43
CA ILE A 29 -9.11 20.24 6.99
C ILE A 29 -10.61 20.52 6.92
N LEU A 30 -11.44 19.48 6.81
CA LEU A 30 -12.88 19.59 6.63
C LEU A 30 -13.60 19.24 7.94
N GLU A 31 -14.34 20.19 8.48
CA GLU A 31 -15.35 19.93 9.51
C GLU A 31 -16.65 19.51 8.83
N LYS A 32 -17.34 18.52 9.40
CA LYS A 32 -18.62 18.00 8.90
C LYS A 32 -19.49 17.53 10.06
N ASP A 33 -20.78 17.36 9.81
CA ASP A 33 -21.69 16.75 10.77
C ASP A 33 -21.34 15.26 10.99
N ALA A 34 -21.76 14.72 12.14
CA ALA A 34 -21.34 13.38 12.58
C ALA A 34 -21.88 12.26 11.66
N ASP A 35 -23.04 12.48 11.07
CA ASP A 35 -23.77 11.55 10.20
C ASP A 35 -23.41 11.65 8.72
N GLU A 36 -22.68 12.69 8.31
CA GLU A 36 -22.23 12.84 6.92
C GLU A 36 -20.93 12.07 6.66
N PRO A 37 -20.75 11.43 5.49
CA PRO A 37 -19.47 10.85 5.11
C PRO A 37 -18.45 11.92 4.69
N TYR A 38 -17.16 11.65 4.89
CA TYR A 38 -16.11 12.43 4.22
C TYR A 38 -16.09 12.11 2.71
N PRO A 39 -15.79 13.10 1.84
CA PRO A 39 -15.62 12.86 0.42
C PRO A 39 -14.38 12.02 0.13
N TRP A 40 -14.51 11.04 -0.75
CA TRP A 40 -13.35 10.46 -1.42
C TRP A 40 -12.85 11.46 -2.46
N VAL A 41 -11.62 11.94 -2.29
CA VAL A 41 -11.00 12.94 -3.17
C VAL A 41 -9.87 12.30 -3.96
N CYS A 42 -9.88 12.48 -5.27
CA CYS A 42 -8.85 11.92 -6.14
C CYS A 42 -8.50 12.91 -7.26
N ASN A 43 -7.22 12.99 -7.62
CA ASN A 43 -6.80 13.76 -8.78
C ASN A 43 -7.26 13.04 -10.07
N TRP A 44 -7.55 13.79 -11.13
CA TRP A 44 -7.89 13.24 -12.44
C TRP A 44 -6.87 12.22 -12.99
N HIS A 45 -5.58 12.54 -12.92
CA HIS A 45 -4.50 11.65 -13.37
C HIS A 45 -4.38 10.40 -12.50
N ASP A 46 -4.53 10.54 -11.18
CA ASP A 46 -4.56 9.38 -10.28
C ASP A 46 -5.78 8.51 -10.56
N PHE A 47 -6.91 9.10 -10.92
CA PHE A 47 -8.10 8.35 -11.33
C PHE A 47 -7.89 7.56 -12.62
N GLU A 48 -7.19 8.12 -13.61
CA GLU A 48 -6.76 7.39 -14.81
C GLU A 48 -5.84 6.22 -14.46
N ASN A 49 -4.86 6.44 -13.58
CA ASN A 49 -3.97 5.39 -13.08
C ASN A 49 -4.73 4.30 -12.30
N ILE A 50 -5.74 4.67 -11.51
CA ILE A 50 -6.64 3.73 -10.82
C ILE A 50 -7.36 2.84 -11.83
N ILE A 51 -7.87 3.40 -12.93
CA ILE A 51 -8.54 2.63 -13.98
C ILE A 51 -7.55 1.62 -14.59
N GLU A 52 -6.32 2.05 -14.88
CA GLU A 52 -5.29 1.14 -15.39
C GLU A 52 -4.96 0.01 -14.41
N ILE A 53 -4.85 0.32 -13.11
CA ILE A 53 -4.65 -0.67 -12.06
C ILE A 53 -5.80 -1.67 -12.00
N LEU A 54 -7.05 -1.19 -12.04
CA LEU A 54 -8.23 -2.05 -12.01
C LEU A 54 -8.27 -2.99 -13.22
N GLU A 55 -7.98 -2.49 -14.42
CA GLU A 55 -7.90 -3.30 -15.63
C GLU A 55 -6.81 -4.38 -15.54
N TYR A 56 -5.61 -3.99 -15.08
CA TYR A 56 -4.48 -4.90 -14.89
C TYR A 56 -4.79 -6.01 -13.88
N LEU A 57 -5.50 -5.68 -12.80
CA LEU A 57 -5.92 -6.63 -11.76
C LEU A 57 -7.22 -7.38 -12.09
N HIS A 58 -7.78 -7.19 -13.29
CA HIS A 58 -9.06 -7.76 -13.74
C HIS A 58 -10.22 -7.47 -12.77
N LYS A 59 -10.31 -6.22 -12.30
CA LYS A 59 -11.35 -5.74 -11.39
C LYS A 59 -12.44 -4.98 -12.14
N GLY A 60 -13.68 -5.16 -11.68
CA GLY A 60 -14.84 -4.51 -12.25
C GLY A 60 -15.23 -3.24 -11.50
N SER A 61 -16.26 -2.55 -12.01
CA SER A 61 -16.84 -1.37 -11.36
C SER A 61 -17.32 -1.66 -9.92
N GLN A 62 -17.82 -2.86 -9.66
CA GLN A 62 -18.24 -3.26 -8.31
C GLN A 62 -17.07 -3.33 -7.32
N ASP A 63 -15.89 -3.79 -7.76
CA ASP A 63 -14.69 -3.82 -6.92
C ASP A 63 -14.24 -2.41 -6.55
N PHE A 64 -14.31 -1.48 -7.51
CA PHE A 64 -14.03 -0.06 -7.28
C PHE A 64 -15.03 0.56 -6.31
N ILE A 65 -16.33 0.29 -6.46
CA ILE A 65 -17.35 0.75 -5.52
C ILE A 65 -17.08 0.21 -4.11
N ASN A 66 -16.71 -1.06 -3.98
CA ASN A 66 -16.38 -1.67 -2.70
C ASN A 66 -15.14 -1.02 -2.06
N TYR A 67 -14.15 -0.67 -2.87
CA TYR A 67 -12.99 0.10 -2.44
C TYR A 67 -13.40 1.48 -1.92
N VAL A 68 -14.20 2.24 -2.68
CA VAL A 68 -14.66 3.58 -2.30
C VAL A 68 -15.49 3.56 -1.01
N VAL A 69 -16.41 2.60 -0.87
CA VAL A 69 -17.19 2.39 0.37
C VAL A 69 -16.25 2.16 1.54
N TRP A 70 -15.33 1.20 1.40
CA TRP A 70 -14.34 0.91 2.43
C TRP A 70 -13.47 2.14 2.74
N ARG A 71 -13.11 2.91 1.72
CA ARG A 71 -12.27 4.10 1.87
C ARG A 71 -12.93 5.21 2.65
N ILE A 72 -14.21 5.46 2.38
CA ILE A 72 -15.00 6.47 3.09
C ILE A 72 -15.23 6.02 4.54
N ASP A 73 -15.53 4.74 4.77
CA ASP A 73 -15.73 4.19 6.12
C ASP A 73 -14.47 4.30 6.99
N ASN A 74 -13.29 4.26 6.38
CA ASN A 74 -12.00 4.31 7.08
C ASN A 74 -11.27 5.66 6.90
N HIS A 75 -11.94 6.70 6.39
CA HIS A 75 -11.31 7.93 5.89
C HIS A 75 -10.34 8.58 6.89
N ALA A 76 -10.77 8.79 8.13
CA ALA A 76 -9.94 9.42 9.15
C ALA A 76 -8.75 8.54 9.62
N ASN A 77 -8.84 7.22 9.41
CA ASN A 77 -7.82 6.26 9.81
C ASN A 77 -6.78 6.00 8.70
N VAL A 78 -7.03 6.44 7.46
CA VAL A 78 -6.10 6.28 6.34
C VAL A 78 -5.12 7.44 6.32
N LEU A 79 -3.84 7.14 6.41
CA LEU A 79 -2.74 8.09 6.32
C LEU A 79 -1.84 7.69 5.15
N SER A 80 -1.92 8.42 4.04
CA SER A 80 -1.08 8.22 2.85
C SER A 80 -0.69 9.57 2.26
N SER A 81 0.40 9.58 1.49
CA SER A 81 0.74 10.71 0.61
C SER A 81 -0.07 10.72 -0.68
N ASP A 82 -0.51 9.55 -1.14
CA ASP A 82 -1.16 9.34 -2.43
C ASP A 82 -2.27 8.28 -2.31
N GLU A 83 -3.33 8.40 -3.12
CA GLU A 83 -4.42 7.44 -3.18
C GLU A 83 -4.02 6.14 -3.90
N LEU A 84 -3.01 6.21 -4.78
CA LEU A 84 -2.47 5.03 -5.47
C LEU A 84 -1.87 4.00 -4.51
N ASP A 85 -1.16 4.46 -3.47
CA ASP A 85 -0.63 3.58 -2.42
C ASP A 85 -1.76 2.86 -1.67
N VAL A 86 -2.88 3.57 -1.45
CA VAL A 86 -4.01 3.06 -0.68
C VAL A 86 -4.80 2.01 -1.48
N ILE A 87 -5.05 2.26 -2.76
CA ILE A 87 -5.78 1.31 -3.61
C ILE A 87 -4.95 0.06 -3.91
N GLU A 88 -3.64 0.22 -4.12
CA GLU A 88 -2.72 -0.89 -4.35
C GLU A 88 -2.73 -1.82 -3.13
N GLU A 89 -2.46 -1.28 -1.95
CA GLU A 89 -2.45 -2.07 -0.72
C GLU A 89 -3.82 -2.67 -0.41
N TYR A 90 -4.92 -1.96 -0.71
CA TYR A 90 -6.27 -2.52 -0.57
C TYR A 90 -6.47 -3.78 -1.41
N PHE A 91 -5.96 -3.83 -2.64
CA PHE A 91 -6.11 -5.00 -3.50
C PHE A 91 -5.06 -6.09 -3.28
N LEU A 92 -3.86 -5.74 -2.80
CA LEU A 92 -2.75 -6.67 -2.62
C LEU A 92 -2.68 -7.27 -1.21
N ASP A 93 -3.02 -6.54 -0.15
CA ASP A 93 -3.05 -7.05 1.23
C ASP A 93 -4.48 -7.19 1.79
N VAL A 94 -5.02 -8.41 1.68
CA VAL A 94 -6.33 -8.78 2.25
C VAL A 94 -6.37 -8.61 3.77
N GLN A 95 -5.25 -8.77 4.49
CA GLN A 95 -5.22 -8.65 5.95
C GLN A 95 -5.37 -7.21 6.41
N LEU A 96 -4.98 -6.25 5.60
CA LEU A 96 -5.09 -4.83 5.92
C LEU A 96 -6.57 -4.42 6.06
N ARG A 97 -7.45 -4.92 5.19
CA ARG A 97 -8.89 -4.60 5.20
C ARG A 97 -9.55 -4.86 6.55
N GLU A 98 -9.07 -5.88 7.28
CA GLU A 98 -9.58 -6.29 8.59
C GLU A 98 -8.95 -5.52 9.76
N LYS A 99 -7.73 -5.00 9.61
CA LYS A 99 -6.96 -4.36 10.70
C LYS A 99 -7.30 -2.88 10.92
N ILE A 100 -7.80 -2.17 9.91
CA ILE A 100 -7.95 -0.69 9.95
C ILE A 100 -9.07 -0.19 10.88
N LYS A 101 -10.02 -1.06 11.26
CA LYS A 101 -11.15 -0.66 12.12
C LYS A 101 -10.76 -0.21 13.54
N SER A 102 -9.53 -0.46 14.00
CA SER A 102 -9.11 -0.21 15.39
C SER A 102 -7.90 0.71 15.56
N SER A 103 -7.23 1.14 14.47
CA SER A 103 -6.05 2.00 14.53
C SER A 103 -5.78 2.71 13.19
N ALA A 104 -5.09 3.85 13.25
CA ALA A 104 -4.62 4.53 12.04
C ALA A 104 -3.72 3.60 11.22
N ALA A 105 -4.01 3.45 9.94
CA ALA A 105 -3.16 2.76 8.98
C ALA A 105 -2.35 3.75 8.18
N PHE A 106 -1.04 3.55 8.25
CA PHE A 106 -0.07 4.28 7.47
C PHE A 106 0.25 3.48 6.21
N PHE A 107 0.06 4.12 5.06
CA PHE A 107 0.37 3.61 3.73
C PHE A 107 1.61 4.35 3.26
N PRO A 108 2.80 3.81 3.53
CA PRO A 108 4.01 4.50 3.18
C PRO A 108 4.30 4.36 1.67
N PRO A 109 4.94 5.35 1.05
CA PRO A 109 5.37 5.30 -0.35
C PRO A 109 6.63 4.41 -0.50
N ASN A 110 6.56 3.18 0.00
CA ASN A 110 7.71 2.28 0.18
C ASN A 110 7.83 1.23 -0.94
N GLY A 111 7.14 1.41 -2.06
CA GLY A 111 6.92 0.37 -3.05
C GLY A 111 7.29 0.77 -4.49
N PRO A 112 7.43 -0.22 -5.39
CA PRO A 112 7.24 0.01 -6.81
C PRO A 112 5.77 0.36 -6.93
N SER A 113 5.39 1.55 -7.41
CA SER A 113 3.96 1.75 -7.64
C SER A 113 3.50 0.69 -8.65
N LEU A 114 2.38 0.02 -8.40
CA LEU A 114 1.82 -0.95 -9.34
C LEU A 114 1.63 -0.29 -10.71
N ILE A 115 1.35 1.01 -10.75
CA ILE A 115 1.27 1.78 -11.98
C ILE A 115 2.60 1.87 -12.72
N ASP A 116 3.74 2.05 -12.04
CA ASP A 116 5.07 2.01 -12.67
C ASP A 116 5.28 0.65 -13.34
N LYS A 117 4.98 -0.44 -12.62
CA LYS A 117 5.09 -1.79 -13.16
C LYS A 117 4.25 -1.95 -14.43
N ILE A 118 2.99 -1.50 -14.40
CA ILE A 118 2.07 -1.54 -15.54
C ILE A 118 2.66 -0.76 -16.73
N TYR A 119 3.18 0.44 -16.47
CA TYR A 119 3.79 1.28 -17.49
C TYR A 119 4.98 0.59 -18.16
N PHE A 120 5.93 0.04 -17.39
CA PHE A 120 7.10 -0.63 -17.94
C PHE A 120 6.75 -1.88 -18.75
N GLU A 121 5.82 -2.71 -18.25
CA GLU A 121 5.33 -3.89 -18.94
C GLU A 121 4.67 -3.54 -20.29
N LYS A 122 3.80 -2.51 -20.32
CA LYS A 122 3.14 -2.04 -21.55
C LYS A 122 4.14 -1.56 -22.61
N HIS A 123 5.27 -1.00 -22.19
CA HIS A 123 6.31 -0.46 -23.10
C HIS A 123 7.42 -1.48 -23.42
N GLY A 124 7.34 -2.72 -22.92
CA GLY A 124 8.35 -3.74 -23.13
C GLY A 124 9.72 -3.39 -22.49
N ILE A 125 9.71 -2.53 -21.47
CA ILE A 125 10.90 -2.11 -20.75
C ILE A 125 11.06 -3.04 -19.54
N PRO A 126 12.26 -3.64 -19.31
CA PRO A 126 12.49 -4.45 -18.12
C PRO A 126 12.22 -3.66 -16.84
N TYR A 127 11.32 -4.17 -16.00
CA TYR A 127 11.06 -3.60 -14.69
C TYR A 127 11.87 -4.31 -13.61
N GLU A 128 12.94 -3.67 -13.15
CA GLU A 128 13.68 -4.09 -11.96
C GLU A 128 13.40 -3.12 -10.82
N TYR A 129 12.46 -3.48 -9.94
CA TYR A 129 12.28 -2.70 -8.72
C TYR A 129 13.46 -2.92 -7.76
N GLN A 130 14.28 -1.88 -7.58
CA GLN A 130 15.41 -1.90 -6.65
C GLN A 130 15.07 -1.41 -5.23
N GLY A 131 13.79 -1.25 -4.90
CA GLY A 131 13.36 -0.46 -3.74
C GLY A 131 12.69 -1.22 -2.60
N GLY A 132 12.92 -2.51 -2.39
CA GLY A 132 12.32 -3.16 -1.22
C GLY A 132 12.14 -4.64 -1.41
N LYS A 133 13.25 -5.39 -1.30
CA LYS A 133 13.11 -6.73 -0.76
C LYS A 133 12.22 -6.58 0.46
N ASN A 134 11.16 -7.39 0.54
CA ASN A 134 10.70 -7.89 1.81
C ASN A 134 11.92 -7.94 2.71
N ALA A 135 11.99 -7.05 3.68
CA ALA A 135 12.72 -7.33 4.88
C ALA A 135 11.91 -8.44 5.57
N ASP A 136 11.81 -9.61 4.92
CA ASP A 136 12.15 -10.86 5.56
C ASP A 136 13.55 -10.62 6.12
N ILE A 137 13.59 -9.90 7.24
CA ILE A 137 14.55 -10.09 8.29
C ILE A 137 14.29 -11.54 8.72
N ARG A 138 14.65 -12.50 7.86
CA ARG A 138 15.43 -13.63 8.31
C ARG A 138 16.52 -12.93 9.08
N LYS A 139 16.33 -12.87 10.40
CA LYS A 139 17.39 -12.57 11.34
C LYS A 139 18.50 -13.49 10.88
N LYS A 140 19.42 -13.00 10.04
CA LYS A 140 20.67 -13.69 9.73
C LYS A 140 21.21 -13.87 11.12
N LYS A 141 21.06 -15.08 11.66
CA LYS A 141 21.39 -15.39 13.04
C LYS A 141 22.84 -14.96 13.15
N LYS A 142 23.12 -13.87 13.88
CA LYS A 142 24.48 -13.33 13.97
C LYS A 142 25.34 -14.47 14.48
N ILE A 143 26.19 -15.01 13.61
CA ILE A 143 27.04 -16.15 13.97
C ILE A 143 28.02 -15.62 15.02
N GLY A 144 27.96 -16.19 16.22
CA GLY A 144 28.86 -15.79 17.28
C GLY A 144 30.32 -16.04 16.86
N ARG A 145 31.24 -15.11 17.14
CA ARG A 145 32.68 -15.25 16.82
C ARG A 145 33.28 -16.61 17.24
N ASN A 146 32.75 -17.23 18.29
CA ASN A 146 33.21 -18.50 18.82
C ASN A 146 32.38 -19.72 18.39
N GLU A 147 31.29 -19.56 17.65
CA GLU A 147 30.47 -20.65 17.13
C GLU A 147 31.16 -21.38 15.97
N SER A 148 30.74 -22.62 15.70
CA SER A 148 31.22 -23.40 14.56
C SER A 148 30.89 -22.69 13.26
N CYS A 149 31.88 -22.58 12.38
CA CYS A 149 31.72 -21.89 11.10
C CYS A 149 30.79 -22.68 10.17
N PRO A 150 29.78 -22.03 9.54
CA PRO A 150 28.82 -22.72 8.66
C PRO A 150 29.42 -23.26 7.35
N CYS A 151 30.68 -22.93 7.02
CA CYS A 151 31.34 -23.42 5.81
C CYS A 151 31.78 -24.90 5.88
N GLY A 152 31.45 -25.61 6.97
CA GLY A 152 31.80 -27.03 7.15
C GLY A 152 33.26 -27.30 7.53
N SER A 153 34.06 -26.26 7.79
CA SER A 153 35.51 -26.43 8.09
C SER A 153 35.83 -26.98 9.49
N GLY A 154 34.84 -27.13 10.37
CA GLY A 154 35.02 -27.54 11.77
C GLY A 154 35.70 -26.49 12.66
N LYS A 155 36.05 -25.31 12.14
CA LYS A 155 36.73 -24.23 12.87
C LYS A 155 35.72 -23.22 13.44
N LYS A 156 36.10 -22.50 14.51
CA LYS A 156 35.31 -21.36 15.04
C LYS A 156 35.23 -20.23 14.00
N PHE A 157 34.10 -19.53 13.93
CA PHE A 157 33.82 -18.50 12.92
C PHE A 157 34.92 -17.43 12.83
N LYS A 158 35.41 -16.92 13.98
CA LYS A 158 36.50 -15.94 14.06
C LYS A 158 37.83 -16.37 13.45
N ARG A 159 38.06 -17.67 13.29
CA ARG A 159 39.29 -18.25 12.71
C ARG A 159 39.08 -18.78 11.30
N CYS A 160 37.92 -18.52 10.70
CA CYS A 160 37.56 -19.12 9.42
C CYS A 160 37.04 -18.12 8.41
N CYS A 161 35.76 -17.73 8.53
CA CYS A 161 35.06 -16.91 7.54
C CYS A 161 34.79 -15.48 8.02
N LEU A 162 35.03 -15.17 9.29
CA LEU A 162 34.96 -13.80 9.81
C LEU A 162 35.96 -12.92 9.05
N GLY A 163 35.47 -11.85 8.42
CA GLY A 163 36.24 -10.92 7.59
C GLY A 163 36.40 -11.34 6.12
N LYS A 164 35.76 -12.44 5.69
CA LYS A 164 35.81 -12.91 4.29
C LYS A 164 34.57 -12.56 3.47
N GLY A 165 33.56 -11.91 4.07
CA GLY A 165 32.37 -11.41 3.36
C GLY A 165 31.37 -12.46 2.87
N ILE A 166 31.65 -13.76 3.01
CA ILE A 166 30.77 -14.86 2.56
C ILE A 166 29.65 -15.15 3.58
N TYR A 167 29.94 -14.99 4.87
CA TYR A 167 29.02 -15.33 5.98
C TYR A 167 28.95 -14.21 7.05
N ASP A 168 29.54 -13.05 6.76
CA ASP A 168 29.40 -11.84 7.59
C ASP A 168 28.03 -11.16 7.37
#